data_AF-A0A3S4GP71-F1
#
_entry.id   AF-A0A3S4GP71-F1
#
_cell.length_a   1.000
_cell.length_b   1.000
_cell.length_c   1.000
_cell.angle_alpha   90.00
_cell.angle_beta   90.00
_cell.angle_gamma   90.00
#
_symmetry.space_group_name_H-M   'P 1'
#
loop_
_entity.id
_entity.type
_entity.pdbx_description
1 polymer ?
#
loop_
_entity_poly.entity_id
_entity_poly.type
_entity_poly.pdbx_seq_one_letter_code
_entity_poly.pdbx_strand_id
1 'polypeptide(L)'
;MNAISLPARRLQDVAQQALDWLQDARPDSARLAAEAESLALRLRRCRRDARRLAAAFDDHCSLGIYGHAPQVKTALLRQLGIARLPVGQPALTLRYRRTPQPATPCLTLLEESDLAGLLFFAAGALPPDRQRLAAGLSALSRQPASSPSPGIDEDRLLTLWETLSHYQPQIADDPFWPAALTLAPGLSIDQRTTLFAPLWGERPAFSALYRRAGAPAAGSWRPPLCADDGQRRAERGDRRLSGGVA
;
A
#
# COMPACT_ATOMS: atom_id res chain seq x y z
N MET A 1 -22.87 -1.42 7.68
CA MET A 1 -22.15 -1.83 6.44
C MET A 1 -22.71 -0.97 5.31
N ASN A 2 -21.86 -0.27 4.54
CA ASN A 2 -22.33 0.74 3.57
C ASN A 2 -22.62 0.14 2.19
N ALA A 3 -23.69 0.59 1.53
CA ALA A 3 -24.15 0.06 0.24
C ALA A 3 -23.15 0.19 -0.93
N ILE A 4 -22.12 1.03 -0.81
CA ILE A 4 -21.15 1.32 -1.89
C ILE A 4 -19.89 0.43 -1.82
N SER A 5 -19.57 -0.17 -0.67
CA SER A 5 -18.44 -1.12 -0.60
C SER A 5 -18.74 -2.46 -1.28
N LEU A 6 -20.02 -2.84 -1.41
CA LEU A 6 -20.43 -4.05 -2.11
C LEU A 6 -20.19 -3.97 -3.64
N PRO A 7 -20.57 -2.90 -4.37
CA PRO A 7 -20.12 -2.65 -5.75
C PRO A 7 -18.60 -2.69 -5.93
N ALA A 8 -17.84 -2.05 -5.03
CA ALA A 8 -16.38 -2.00 -5.14
C ALA A 8 -15.74 -3.40 -5.02
N ARG A 9 -16.18 -4.22 -4.06
CA ARG A 9 -15.72 -5.62 -3.92
C ARG A 9 -16.14 -6.47 -5.12
N ARG A 10 -17.39 -6.37 -5.58
CA ARG A 10 -17.85 -7.05 -6.82
C ARG A 10 -17.01 -6.69 -8.06
N LEU A 11 -16.59 -5.43 -8.19
CA LEU A 11 -15.74 -5.00 -9.31
C LEU A 11 -14.32 -5.59 -9.20
N GLN A 12 -13.78 -5.72 -7.98
CA GLN A 12 -12.53 -6.45 -7.73
C GLN A 12 -12.67 -7.94 -8.10
N ASP A 13 -13.76 -8.59 -7.69
CA ASP A 13 -14.03 -10.01 -7.95
C ASP A 13 -14.15 -10.28 -9.46
N VAL A 14 -14.93 -9.47 -10.18
CA VAL A 14 -15.11 -9.58 -11.65
C VAL A 14 -13.82 -9.26 -12.41
N ALA A 15 -13.02 -8.29 -11.96
CA ALA A 15 -11.73 -7.99 -12.56
C ALA A 15 -10.71 -9.13 -12.37
N GLN A 16 -10.81 -9.89 -11.27
CA GLN A 16 -10.01 -11.11 -11.08
C GLN A 16 -10.50 -12.24 -12.00
N GLN A 17 -11.80 -12.54 -12.02
CA GLN A 17 -12.38 -13.57 -12.90
C GLN A 17 -12.05 -13.32 -14.39
N ALA A 18 -12.01 -12.05 -14.80
CA ALA A 18 -11.61 -11.67 -16.16
C ALA A 18 -10.10 -11.82 -16.42
N LEU A 19 -9.24 -11.72 -15.40
CA LEU A 19 -7.80 -12.03 -15.51
C LEU A 19 -7.57 -13.54 -15.61
N ASP A 20 -8.29 -14.33 -14.82
CA ASP A 20 -8.19 -15.79 -14.82
C ASP A 20 -8.64 -16.35 -16.18
N TRP A 21 -9.83 -15.94 -16.65
CA TRP A 21 -10.32 -16.27 -18.00
C TRP A 21 -9.37 -15.83 -19.12
N LEU A 22 -8.72 -14.66 -18.99
CA LEU A 22 -7.77 -14.16 -19.99
C LEU A 22 -6.48 -15.01 -20.07
N GLN A 23 -6.10 -15.69 -18.98
CA GLN A 23 -5.00 -16.66 -18.99
C GLN A 23 -5.44 -17.95 -19.69
N ASP A 24 -6.60 -18.49 -19.32
CA ASP A 24 -7.15 -19.73 -19.88
C ASP A 24 -7.45 -19.62 -21.39
N ALA A 25 -7.99 -18.48 -21.84
CA ALA A 25 -8.37 -18.26 -23.23
C ALA A 25 -7.21 -17.76 -24.13
N ARG A 26 -6.05 -17.40 -23.57
CA ARG A 26 -4.88 -16.94 -24.34
C ARG A 26 -4.42 -17.92 -25.44
N PRO A 27 -4.30 -19.25 -25.20
CA PRO A 27 -3.85 -20.19 -26.25
C PRO A 27 -4.83 -20.33 -27.42
N ASP A 28 -6.14 -20.17 -27.19
CA ASP A 28 -7.18 -20.48 -28.20
C ASP A 28 -7.30 -19.42 -29.31
N SER A 29 -6.69 -18.25 -29.15
CA SER A 29 -6.80 -17.17 -30.13
C SER A 29 -5.53 -16.33 -30.23
N ALA A 30 -4.84 -16.41 -31.36
CA ALA A 30 -3.65 -15.59 -31.65
C ALA A 30 -3.90 -14.07 -31.55
N ARG A 31 -5.13 -13.61 -31.86
CA ARG A 31 -5.50 -12.19 -31.68
C ARG A 31 -5.65 -11.81 -30.21
N LEU A 32 -6.24 -12.69 -29.39
CA LEU A 32 -6.30 -12.47 -27.95
C LEU A 32 -4.91 -12.53 -27.33
N ALA A 33 -4.06 -13.46 -27.78
CA ALA A 33 -2.68 -13.61 -27.32
C ALA A 33 -1.81 -12.36 -27.55
N ALA A 34 -2.07 -11.59 -28.62
CA ALA A 34 -1.38 -10.33 -28.90
C ALA A 34 -1.84 -9.18 -27.98
N GLU A 35 -3.14 -9.07 -27.69
CA GLU A 35 -3.70 -8.02 -26.82
C GLU A 35 -3.66 -8.36 -25.33
N ALA A 36 -3.40 -9.62 -24.96
CA ALA A 36 -3.53 -10.14 -23.60
C ALA A 36 -2.76 -9.34 -22.54
N GLU A 37 -1.58 -8.81 -22.85
CA GLU A 37 -0.79 -8.03 -21.89
C GLU A 37 -1.34 -6.61 -21.69
N SER A 38 -1.86 -5.98 -22.75
CA SER A 38 -2.60 -4.71 -22.69
C SER A 38 -3.91 -4.86 -21.90
N LEU A 39 -4.66 -5.94 -22.14
CA LEU A 39 -5.89 -6.27 -21.43
C LEU A 39 -5.62 -6.62 -19.96
N ALA A 40 -4.63 -7.47 -19.67
CA ALA A 40 -4.25 -7.82 -18.31
C ALA A 40 -3.84 -6.59 -17.50
N LEU A 41 -3.06 -5.66 -18.08
CA LEU A 41 -2.70 -4.42 -17.39
C LEU A 41 -3.94 -3.55 -17.06
N ARG A 42 -4.92 -3.45 -17.98
CA ARG A 42 -6.18 -2.72 -17.73
C ARG A 42 -7.01 -3.38 -16.63
N LEU A 43 -7.10 -4.71 -16.62
CA LEU A 43 -7.82 -5.46 -15.58
C LEU A 43 -7.11 -5.39 -14.22
N ARG A 44 -5.78 -5.49 -14.18
CA ARG A 44 -4.97 -5.28 -12.97
C ARG A 44 -5.18 -3.88 -12.38
N ARG A 45 -5.20 -2.83 -13.21
CA ARG A 45 -5.58 -1.45 -12.81
C ARG A 45 -6.98 -1.40 -12.22
N CYS A 46 -7.97 -1.96 -12.92
CA CYS A 46 -9.35 -2.01 -12.46
C CYS A 46 -9.49 -2.71 -11.08
N ARG A 47 -8.89 -3.90 -10.92
CA ARG A 47 -8.89 -4.67 -9.67
C ARG A 47 -8.26 -3.89 -8.52
N ARG A 48 -7.06 -3.32 -8.75
CA ARG A 48 -6.35 -2.48 -7.77
C ARG A 48 -7.18 -1.27 -7.35
N ASP A 49 -7.77 -0.56 -8.30
CA ASP A 49 -8.52 0.67 -8.00
C ASP A 49 -9.88 0.38 -7.36
N ALA A 50 -10.51 -0.75 -7.71
CA ALA A 50 -11.67 -1.29 -6.99
C ALA A 50 -11.31 -1.70 -5.54
N ARG A 51 -10.17 -2.38 -5.32
CA ARG A 51 -9.65 -2.76 -3.99
C ARG A 51 -9.29 -1.53 -3.14
N ARG A 52 -8.64 -0.52 -3.74
CA ARG A 52 -8.37 0.79 -3.12
C ARG A 52 -9.67 1.50 -2.74
N LEU A 53 -10.69 1.50 -3.61
CA LEU A 53 -11.99 2.12 -3.34
C LEU A 53 -12.74 1.38 -2.22
N ALA A 54 -12.73 0.05 -2.24
CA ALA A 54 -13.31 -0.79 -1.18
C ALA A 54 -12.64 -0.51 0.17
N ALA A 55 -11.30 -0.50 0.22
CA ALA A 55 -10.54 -0.12 1.40
C ALA A 55 -10.89 1.30 1.85
N ALA A 56 -10.94 2.27 0.93
CA ALA A 56 -11.28 3.67 1.21
C ALA A 56 -12.74 3.93 1.68
N PHE A 57 -13.62 2.92 1.65
CA PHE A 57 -14.94 2.98 2.29
C PHE A 57 -14.95 2.47 3.73
N ASP A 58 -14.04 1.54 4.08
CA ASP A 58 -13.87 1.02 5.43
C ASP A 58 -12.88 1.93 6.23
N ASP A 59 -11.88 2.48 5.54
CA ASP A 59 -11.05 3.63 5.96
C ASP A 59 -11.92 4.87 6.16
N HIS A 60 -11.91 5.44 7.36
CA HIS A 60 -12.60 6.70 7.62
C HIS A 60 -11.59 7.86 7.73
N CYS A 61 -11.43 8.58 6.62
CA CYS A 61 -10.69 9.83 6.36
C CYS A 61 -10.84 10.90 7.48
N SER A 62 -9.86 11.72 7.92
CA SER A 62 -9.89 12.46 9.24
C SER A 62 -10.27 13.99 9.34
N LEU A 63 -9.36 14.99 9.20
CA LEU A 63 -9.49 16.46 8.82
C LEU A 63 -8.21 17.32 9.09
N GLY A 64 -7.41 17.68 8.07
CA GLY A 64 -6.00 18.17 8.16
C GLY A 64 -5.76 19.68 8.19
N ILE A 65 -4.80 20.13 9.00
CA ILE A 65 -4.61 21.55 9.35
C ILE A 65 -3.12 21.97 9.30
N TYR A 66 -2.71 22.57 8.19
CA TYR A 66 -1.35 23.07 7.94
C TYR A 66 -1.17 24.54 8.37
N GLY A 67 0.01 25.12 8.13
CA GLY A 67 0.36 26.50 8.52
C GLY A 67 1.16 26.60 9.84
N HIS A 68 1.66 27.81 10.13
CA HIS A 68 2.68 28.06 11.16
C HIS A 68 2.16 28.62 12.49
N ALA A 69 0.86 28.94 12.60
CA ALA A 69 0.26 29.53 13.80
C ALA A 69 -0.42 28.46 14.70
N PRO A 70 0.26 27.89 15.73
CA PRO A 70 -0.29 26.81 16.55
C PRO A 70 -1.55 27.22 17.34
N GLN A 71 -1.69 28.51 17.65
CA GLN A 71 -2.86 29.09 18.33
C GLN A 71 -4.12 28.97 17.46
N VAL A 72 -4.02 29.31 16.16
CA VAL A 72 -5.13 29.24 15.20
C VAL A 72 -5.58 27.80 15.00
N LYS A 73 -4.65 26.86 14.87
CA LYS A 73 -4.97 25.42 14.79
C LYS A 73 -5.72 24.96 16.03
N THR A 74 -5.24 25.35 17.21
CA THR A 74 -5.85 24.98 18.50
C THR A 74 -7.26 25.57 18.66
N ALA A 75 -7.49 26.80 18.18
CA ALA A 75 -8.81 27.42 18.18
C ALA A 75 -9.79 26.70 17.22
N LEU A 76 -9.36 26.41 16.00
CA LEU A 76 -10.17 25.71 14.99
C LEU A 76 -10.50 24.27 15.41
N LEU A 77 -9.56 23.56 16.04
CA LEU A 77 -9.80 22.24 16.62
C LEU A 77 -10.86 22.26 17.75
N ARG A 78 -10.86 23.30 18.61
CA ARG A 78 -11.91 23.49 19.62
C ARG A 78 -13.27 23.76 19.01
N GLN A 79 -13.34 24.59 17.96
CA GLN A 79 -14.59 24.83 17.21
C GLN A 79 -15.13 23.55 16.55
N LEU A 80 -14.25 22.64 16.14
CA LEU A 80 -14.59 21.30 15.63
C LEU A 80 -14.86 20.26 16.74
N GLY A 81 -14.87 20.65 18.02
CA GLY A 81 -15.11 19.74 19.16
C GLY A 81 -13.95 18.80 19.51
N ILE A 82 -12.77 18.95 18.89
CA ILE A 82 -11.61 18.06 19.07
C ILE A 82 -10.81 18.52 20.29
N ALA A 83 -11.10 17.92 21.45
CA ALA A 83 -10.59 18.39 22.75
C ALA A 83 -9.07 18.16 22.98
N ARG A 84 -8.47 17.10 22.42
CA ARG A 84 -7.03 16.80 22.53
C ARG A 84 -6.49 16.10 21.28
N LEU A 85 -5.26 16.43 20.92
CA LEU A 85 -4.41 15.64 20.01
C LEU A 85 -3.35 14.90 20.84
N PRO A 86 -3.07 13.61 20.58
CA PRO A 86 -2.09 12.84 21.35
C PRO A 86 -0.63 13.03 20.91
N VAL A 87 -0.36 13.86 19.89
CA VAL A 87 0.97 14.05 19.29
C VAL A 87 1.33 15.54 19.25
N GLY A 88 2.60 15.85 19.51
CA GLY A 88 3.15 17.21 19.48
C GLY A 88 3.08 17.88 18.09
N GLN A 89 3.18 19.21 18.09
CA GLN A 89 3.12 20.04 16.87
C GLN A 89 4.52 20.25 16.26
N PRO A 90 4.67 20.65 14.97
CA PRO A 90 3.62 21.14 14.06
C PRO A 90 3.65 20.55 12.62
N ALA A 91 3.16 19.33 12.38
CA ALA A 91 2.94 18.81 11.01
C ALA A 91 1.76 17.80 10.91
N LEU A 92 0.60 18.13 11.47
CA LEU A 92 -0.50 17.16 11.64
C LEU A 92 -1.45 17.08 10.44
N THR A 93 -1.14 16.12 9.55
CA THR A 93 -1.97 15.64 8.44
C THR A 93 -3.15 14.79 8.93
N LEU A 94 -4.35 15.08 8.40
CA LEU A 94 -5.63 14.39 8.65
C LEU A 94 -6.53 14.63 7.38
N ARG A 95 -7.66 13.90 7.09
CA ARG A 95 -8.40 14.02 5.77
C ARG A 95 -9.99 13.98 5.65
N TYR A 96 -10.77 14.52 6.58
CA TYR A 96 -12.28 14.64 6.73
C TYR A 96 -13.15 13.36 6.98
N ARG A 97 -13.79 13.21 8.18
CA ARG A 97 -14.73 12.08 8.53
C ARG A 97 -16.20 12.40 8.27
N ARG A 98 -16.99 11.35 7.96
CA ARG A 98 -18.47 11.36 7.98
C ARG A 98 -19.08 10.95 9.34
N THR A 99 -18.26 10.84 10.39
CA THR A 99 -18.65 10.54 11.78
C THR A 99 -17.91 11.49 12.74
N PRO A 100 -18.56 11.96 13.82
CA PRO A 100 -18.08 13.10 14.61
C PRO A 100 -16.94 12.78 15.60
N GLN A 101 -16.51 11.53 15.72
CA GLN A 101 -15.60 11.09 16.77
C GLN A 101 -14.13 11.07 16.28
N PRO A 102 -13.23 11.89 16.85
CA PRO A 102 -11.84 11.96 16.41
C PRO A 102 -11.08 10.69 16.84
N ALA A 103 -10.57 9.95 15.85
CA ALA A 103 -9.66 8.83 16.09
C ALA A 103 -8.22 9.30 16.28
N THR A 104 -7.44 8.54 17.05
CA THR A 104 -5.99 8.72 17.17
C THR A 104 -5.30 8.52 15.82
N PRO A 105 -4.25 9.29 15.49
CA PRO A 105 -3.47 9.07 14.26
C PRO A 105 -2.79 7.71 14.32
N CYS A 106 -3.13 6.81 13.41
CA CYS A 106 -2.45 5.53 13.25
C CYS A 106 -1.19 5.73 12.40
N LEU A 107 -0.04 5.28 12.90
CA LEU A 107 1.14 5.08 12.07
C LEU A 107 1.03 3.70 11.42
N THR A 108 0.80 3.67 10.10
CA THR A 108 1.06 2.46 9.31
C THR A 108 2.57 2.23 9.22
N LEU A 109 2.99 0.97 9.32
CA LEU A 109 4.33 0.59 8.89
C LEU A 109 4.45 0.78 7.38
N LEU A 110 5.66 1.08 6.91
CA LEU A 110 5.94 1.31 5.51
C LEU A 110 6.09 -0.04 4.79
N GLU A 111 5.38 -0.23 3.68
CA GLU A 111 5.35 -1.52 2.96
C GLU A 111 6.59 -1.68 2.05
N GLU A 112 6.85 -2.89 1.56
CA GLU A 112 8.05 -3.16 0.74
C GLU A 112 8.04 -2.38 -0.59
N SER A 113 6.87 -2.15 -1.18
CA SER A 113 6.68 -1.26 -2.33
C SER A 113 7.05 0.19 -2.02
N ASP A 114 6.71 0.63 -0.82
CA ASP A 114 6.84 2.00 -0.39
C ASP A 114 8.32 2.29 -0.06
N LEU A 115 9.04 1.28 0.47
CA LEU A 115 10.49 1.30 0.63
C LEU A 115 11.21 1.43 -0.72
N ALA A 116 10.82 0.65 -1.73
CA ALA A 116 11.41 0.76 -3.07
C ALA A 116 11.20 2.17 -3.67
N GLY A 117 10.00 2.74 -3.49
CA GLY A 117 9.70 4.11 -3.89
C GLY A 117 10.56 5.15 -3.17
N LEU A 118 10.65 5.09 -1.84
CA LEU A 118 11.50 6.00 -1.05
C LEU A 118 12.98 5.90 -1.43
N LEU A 119 13.49 4.69 -1.70
CA LEU A 119 14.88 4.48 -2.12
C LEU A 119 15.16 5.07 -3.52
N PHE A 120 14.22 4.97 -4.45
CA PHE A 120 14.29 5.63 -5.75
C PHE A 120 14.38 7.16 -5.60
N PHE A 121 13.49 7.77 -4.79
CA PHE A 121 13.56 9.21 -4.53
C PHE A 121 14.86 9.62 -3.79
N ALA A 122 15.32 8.84 -2.80
CA ALA A 122 16.58 9.07 -2.08
C ALA A 122 17.85 8.80 -2.93
N ALA A 123 17.71 8.16 -4.09
CA ALA A 123 18.76 8.06 -5.11
C ALA A 123 18.76 9.23 -6.10
N GLY A 124 17.85 10.20 -5.96
CA GLY A 124 17.71 11.35 -6.87
C GLY A 124 16.65 11.15 -7.96
N ALA A 125 15.81 10.11 -7.87
CA ALA A 125 14.71 9.82 -8.79
C ALA A 125 15.11 9.76 -10.28
N LEU A 126 16.34 9.34 -10.59
CA LEU A 126 16.87 9.28 -11.96
C LEU A 126 16.25 8.10 -12.75
N PRO A 127 16.26 8.14 -14.10
CA PRO A 127 16.00 6.95 -14.92
C PRO A 127 16.86 5.75 -14.46
N PRO A 128 16.25 4.59 -14.15
CA PRO A 128 17.00 3.36 -13.92
C PRO A 128 17.62 2.85 -15.23
N ASP A 129 18.75 2.15 -15.12
CA ASP A 129 19.40 1.54 -16.28
C ASP A 129 18.56 0.34 -16.79
N ARG A 130 17.99 0.51 -18.00
CA ARG A 130 17.18 -0.50 -18.68
C ARG A 130 17.92 -1.81 -18.94
N GLN A 131 19.23 -1.76 -19.20
CA GLN A 131 20.04 -2.96 -19.41
C GLN A 131 20.21 -3.73 -18.09
N ARG A 132 20.40 -3.02 -16.97
CA ARG A 132 20.45 -3.64 -15.63
C ARG A 132 19.10 -4.22 -15.21
N LEU A 133 18.00 -3.51 -15.44
CA LEU A 133 16.64 -4.00 -15.18
C LEU A 133 16.35 -5.29 -15.98
N ALA A 134 16.64 -5.30 -17.29
CA ALA A 134 16.45 -6.46 -18.15
C ALA A 134 17.39 -7.64 -17.78
N ALA A 135 18.64 -7.35 -17.42
CA ALA A 135 19.59 -8.36 -16.94
C ALA A 135 19.16 -8.98 -15.60
N GLY A 136 18.65 -8.16 -14.66
CA GLY A 136 18.11 -8.61 -13.38
C GLY A 136 16.92 -9.56 -13.55
N LEU A 137 15.92 -9.16 -14.36
CA LEU A 137 14.81 -10.05 -14.74
C LEU A 137 15.30 -11.35 -15.39
N SER A 138 16.24 -11.25 -16.35
CA SER A 138 16.78 -12.40 -17.10
C SER A 138 17.68 -13.30 -16.25
N ALA A 139 18.21 -12.84 -15.13
CA ALA A 139 18.92 -13.66 -14.16
C ALA A 139 17.94 -14.37 -13.23
N LEU A 140 16.96 -13.65 -12.69
CA LEU A 140 15.99 -14.15 -11.72
C LEU A 140 14.99 -15.14 -12.32
N SER A 141 14.59 -14.96 -13.58
CA SER A 141 13.70 -15.90 -14.30
C SER A 141 14.33 -17.28 -14.57
N ARG A 142 15.66 -17.40 -14.42
CA ARG A 142 16.42 -18.67 -14.54
C ARG A 142 16.81 -19.27 -13.18
N GLN A 143 16.45 -18.64 -12.07
CA GLN A 143 16.66 -19.20 -10.73
C GLN A 143 15.49 -20.12 -10.35
N PRO A 144 15.72 -21.13 -9.48
CA PRO A 144 14.63 -21.94 -8.94
C PRO A 144 13.66 -21.07 -8.13
N ALA A 145 12.38 -21.44 -8.16
CA ALA A 145 11.34 -20.78 -7.38
C ALA A 145 11.71 -20.79 -5.88
N SER A 146 11.75 -19.60 -5.28
CA SER A 146 12.02 -19.45 -3.85
C SER A 146 10.76 -19.54 -3.03
N SER A 147 10.91 -19.80 -1.72
CA SER A 147 9.80 -19.66 -0.77
C SER A 147 9.23 -18.24 -0.86
N PRO A 148 7.95 -18.06 -1.24
CA PRO A 148 7.40 -16.73 -1.51
C PRO A 148 7.34 -15.92 -0.21
N SER A 149 8.13 -14.87 -0.12
CA SER A 149 8.15 -14.01 1.07
C SER A 149 6.99 -13.03 1.01
N PRO A 150 6.10 -12.97 2.02
CA PRO A 150 5.15 -11.86 2.12
C PRO A 150 5.92 -10.54 2.22
N GLY A 151 5.37 -9.48 1.63
CA GLY A 151 5.96 -8.13 1.65
C GLY A 151 5.56 -7.26 0.45
N ILE A 152 5.41 -7.86 -0.74
CA ILE A 152 4.97 -7.14 -1.95
C ILE A 152 3.92 -7.95 -2.72
N ASP A 153 2.84 -7.28 -3.17
CA ASP A 153 1.81 -7.87 -4.04
C ASP A 153 1.70 -7.13 -5.38
N GLU A 154 0.95 -7.70 -6.32
CA GLU A 154 0.80 -7.18 -7.68
C GLU A 154 0.15 -5.77 -7.73
N ASP A 155 -0.80 -5.50 -6.84
CA ASP A 155 -1.50 -4.20 -6.74
C ASP A 155 -0.59 -3.12 -6.13
N ARG A 156 0.29 -3.51 -5.20
CA ARG A 156 1.35 -2.67 -4.61
C ARG A 156 2.47 -2.37 -5.62
N LEU A 157 2.88 -3.35 -6.43
CA LEU A 157 3.83 -3.14 -7.53
C LEU A 157 3.25 -2.23 -8.62
N LEU A 158 1.98 -2.41 -8.99
CA LEU A 158 1.28 -1.52 -9.92
C LEU A 158 1.06 -0.11 -9.34
N THR A 159 0.96 0.01 -8.02
CA THR A 159 0.98 1.31 -7.31
C THR A 159 2.36 1.97 -7.41
N LEU A 160 3.43 1.23 -7.18
CA LEU A 160 4.80 1.72 -7.30
C LEU A 160 5.11 2.16 -8.74
N TRP A 161 4.81 1.31 -9.74
CA TRP A 161 5.05 1.60 -11.15
C TRP A 161 4.45 2.94 -11.58
N GLU A 162 3.14 3.14 -11.38
CA GLU A 162 2.47 4.39 -11.78
C GLU A 162 2.97 5.60 -10.99
N THR A 163 3.37 5.40 -9.73
CA THR A 163 3.99 6.44 -8.92
C THR A 163 5.33 6.86 -9.53
N LEU A 164 6.20 5.91 -9.88
CA LEU A 164 7.50 6.22 -10.49
C LEU A 164 7.35 6.81 -11.90
N SER A 165 6.41 6.28 -12.70
CA SER A 165 6.07 6.81 -14.03
C SER A 165 5.56 8.24 -14.02
N HIS A 166 4.89 8.68 -12.95
CA HIS A 166 4.45 10.07 -12.80
C HIS A 166 5.63 11.04 -12.65
N TYR A 167 6.72 10.63 -11.99
CA TYR A 167 7.93 11.46 -11.82
C TYR A 167 8.98 11.26 -12.93
N GLN A 168 9.00 10.09 -13.59
CA GLN A 168 9.91 9.77 -14.69
C GLN A 168 9.16 9.04 -15.82
N PRO A 169 8.65 9.76 -16.84
CA PRO A 169 7.80 9.20 -17.88
C PRO A 169 8.40 8.00 -18.65
N GLN A 170 9.72 7.94 -18.84
CA GLN A 170 10.39 6.80 -19.48
C GLN A 170 10.26 5.46 -18.72
N ILE A 171 9.72 5.47 -17.49
CA ILE A 171 9.38 4.27 -16.72
C ILE A 171 8.00 3.71 -17.13
N ALA A 172 7.14 4.51 -17.77
CA ALA A 172 5.79 4.09 -18.19
C ALA A 172 5.81 3.04 -19.32
N ASP A 173 6.69 3.20 -20.31
CA ASP A 173 6.80 2.31 -21.47
C ASP A 173 7.86 1.21 -21.30
N ASP A 174 8.31 0.96 -20.07
CA ASP A 174 9.41 0.03 -19.81
C ASP A 174 8.90 -1.42 -19.63
N PRO A 175 9.34 -2.39 -20.47
CA PRO A 175 8.90 -3.78 -20.39
C PRO A 175 9.33 -4.49 -19.10
N PHE A 176 10.20 -3.88 -18.28
CA PHE A 176 10.50 -4.38 -16.94
C PHE A 176 9.24 -4.57 -16.07
N TRP A 177 8.29 -3.63 -16.10
CA TRP A 177 7.19 -3.63 -15.13
C TRP A 177 6.12 -4.70 -15.39
N PRO A 178 5.63 -4.94 -16.62
CA PRO A 178 4.74 -6.07 -16.91
C PRO A 178 5.31 -7.42 -16.45
N ALA A 179 6.63 -7.63 -16.58
CA ALA A 179 7.31 -8.82 -16.11
C ALA A 179 7.48 -8.84 -14.58
N ALA A 180 7.91 -7.71 -13.97
CA ALA A 180 8.10 -7.59 -12.53
C ALA A 180 6.80 -7.76 -11.74
N LEU A 181 5.66 -7.30 -12.26
CA LEU A 181 4.32 -7.53 -11.68
C LEU A 181 4.03 -9.02 -11.45
N THR A 182 4.41 -9.87 -12.41
CA THR A 182 4.18 -11.31 -12.37
C THR A 182 5.28 -12.06 -11.60
N LEU A 183 6.54 -11.65 -11.73
CA LEU A 183 7.67 -12.35 -11.12
C LEU A 183 7.86 -12.01 -9.63
N ALA A 184 7.85 -10.73 -9.27
CA ALA A 184 8.35 -10.27 -7.96
C ALA A 184 7.57 -10.78 -6.73
N PRO A 185 6.23 -10.97 -6.76
CA PRO A 185 5.51 -11.54 -5.62
C PRO A 185 5.99 -12.95 -5.23
N GLY A 186 6.51 -13.73 -6.18
CA GLY A 186 7.07 -15.07 -5.94
C GLY A 186 8.54 -15.10 -5.52
N LEU A 187 9.23 -13.95 -5.49
CA LEU A 187 10.64 -13.86 -5.13
C LEU A 187 10.86 -13.76 -3.62
N SER A 188 12.05 -14.19 -3.17
CA SER A 188 12.56 -13.88 -1.82
C SER A 188 12.99 -12.41 -1.68
N ILE A 189 13.14 -11.91 -0.44
CA ILE A 189 13.56 -10.52 -0.19
C ILE A 189 14.93 -10.19 -0.82
N ASP A 190 15.91 -11.09 -0.79
CA ASP A 190 17.20 -10.91 -1.46
C ASP A 190 17.09 -10.84 -2.99
N GLN A 191 16.19 -11.64 -3.58
CA GLN A 191 15.91 -11.59 -5.02
C GLN A 191 15.14 -10.32 -5.41
N ARG A 192 14.16 -9.86 -4.62
CA ARG A 192 13.50 -8.56 -4.82
C ARG A 192 14.47 -7.39 -4.68
N THR A 193 15.40 -7.47 -3.72
CA THR A 193 16.52 -6.51 -3.60
C THR A 193 17.35 -6.46 -4.87
N THR A 194 17.65 -7.62 -5.46
CA THR A 194 18.42 -7.75 -6.70
C THR A 194 17.65 -7.21 -7.91
N LEU A 195 16.34 -7.48 -7.98
CA LEU A 195 15.44 -7.00 -9.03
C LEU A 195 15.32 -5.47 -9.06
N PHE A 196 15.20 -4.85 -7.88
CA PHE A 196 14.96 -3.41 -7.73
C PHE A 196 16.22 -2.57 -7.53
N ALA A 197 17.40 -3.18 -7.35
CA ALA A 197 18.67 -2.48 -7.19
C ALA A 197 18.93 -1.35 -8.22
N PRO A 198 18.58 -1.49 -9.53
CA PRO A 198 18.78 -0.41 -10.50
C PRO A 198 17.91 0.84 -10.24
N LEU A 199 16.77 0.71 -9.55
CA LEU A 199 15.90 1.85 -9.18
C LEU A 199 16.60 2.84 -8.23
N TRP A 200 17.60 2.38 -7.47
CA TRP A 200 18.32 3.20 -6.51
C TRP A 200 19.83 3.26 -6.79
N GLY A 201 20.22 3.06 -8.04
CA GLY A 201 21.60 3.15 -8.53
C GLY A 201 22.54 2.07 -7.97
N GLU A 202 22.00 0.89 -7.66
CA GLU A 202 22.71 -0.29 -7.12
C GLU A 202 23.46 -0.05 -5.79
N ARG A 203 23.23 1.10 -5.13
CA ARG A 203 23.94 1.56 -3.93
C ARG A 203 23.85 0.51 -2.80
N PRO A 204 24.95 -0.12 -2.36
CA PRO A 204 24.90 -1.24 -1.40
C PRO A 204 24.22 -0.92 -0.07
N ALA A 205 24.37 0.32 0.42
CA ALA A 205 23.70 0.79 1.64
C ALA A 205 22.16 0.82 1.52
N PHE A 206 21.63 1.10 0.32
CA PHE A 206 20.20 1.08 0.04
C PHE A 206 19.68 -0.34 -0.14
N SER A 207 20.42 -1.21 -0.84
CA SER A 207 20.12 -2.64 -0.92
C SER A 207 20.16 -3.33 0.46
N ALA A 208 21.03 -2.88 1.38
CA ALA A 208 21.06 -3.34 2.76
C ALA A 208 19.89 -2.81 3.61
N LEU A 209 19.49 -1.54 3.41
CA LEU A 209 18.32 -0.96 4.07
C LEU A 209 17.02 -1.66 3.62
N TYR A 210 16.86 -1.92 2.32
CA TYR A 210 15.72 -2.62 1.75
C TYR A 210 15.56 -4.02 2.38
N ARG A 211 16.62 -4.85 2.39
CA ARG A 211 16.57 -6.17 3.03
C ARG A 211 16.22 -6.13 4.52
N ARG A 212 16.80 -5.19 5.27
CA ARG A 212 16.55 -5.06 6.71
C ARG A 212 15.12 -4.63 7.05
N ALA A 213 14.49 -3.83 6.18
CA ALA A 213 13.16 -3.27 6.43
C ALA A 213 12.02 -4.02 5.72
N GLY A 214 12.30 -4.70 4.60
CA GLY A 214 11.35 -5.54 3.86
C GLY A 214 11.32 -7.01 4.31
N ALA A 215 12.26 -7.45 5.15
CA ALA A 215 12.14 -8.74 5.83
C ALA A 215 10.92 -8.72 6.79
N PRO A 216 10.01 -9.71 6.73
CA PRO A 216 8.83 -9.72 7.58
C PRO A 216 9.25 -9.81 9.06
N ALA A 217 8.65 -8.96 9.90
CA ALA A 217 9.01 -8.85 11.31
C ALA A 217 8.79 -10.18 12.05
N ALA A 218 9.88 -10.89 12.35
CA ALA A 218 9.88 -12.21 12.96
C ALA A 218 9.51 -12.14 14.45
N GLY A 219 8.22 -11.99 14.74
CA GLY A 219 7.66 -11.98 16.09
C GLY A 219 6.52 -10.99 16.24
N SER A 220 5.31 -11.51 16.47
CA SER A 220 4.08 -10.72 16.73
C SER A 220 3.73 -9.67 15.68
N TRP A 221 3.07 -10.11 14.60
CA TRP A 221 2.04 -9.25 14.01
C TRP A 221 1.00 -8.96 15.10
N ARG A 222 1.02 -7.75 15.63
CA ARG A 222 -0.15 -7.15 16.27
C ARG A 222 -0.84 -6.29 15.22
N PRO A 223 -2.18 -6.34 15.09
CA PRO A 223 -2.89 -5.28 14.38
C PRO A 223 -2.57 -3.92 15.00
N PRO A 224 -2.69 -2.81 14.25
CA PRO A 224 -2.34 -1.48 14.75
C PRO A 224 -3.05 -1.18 16.08
N LEU A 225 -2.34 -0.52 17.00
CA LEU A 225 -2.80 -0.24 18.37
C LEU A 225 -3.87 0.86 18.44
N CYS A 226 -4.87 0.80 17.55
CA CYS A 226 -6.20 1.35 17.74
C CYS A 226 -6.92 0.54 18.82
N ALA A 227 -6.44 0.61 20.06
CA ALA A 227 -7.08 -0.02 21.19
C ALA A 227 -8.47 0.59 21.42
N ASP A 228 -9.49 -0.26 21.57
CA ASP A 228 -10.85 0.18 21.88
C ASP A 228 -10.96 0.57 23.37
N ASP A 229 -10.54 1.80 23.66
CA ASP A 229 -10.73 2.46 24.95
C ASP A 229 -12.20 2.84 25.22
N GLY A 230 -13.10 2.67 24.24
CA GLY A 230 -14.54 2.78 24.44
C GLY A 230 -15.06 1.59 25.26
N GLN A 231 -14.80 0.37 24.78
CA GLN A 231 -15.27 -0.87 25.41
C GLN A 231 -14.85 -0.98 26.88
N ARG A 232 -13.60 -0.60 27.20
CA ARG A 232 -13.05 -0.68 28.58
C ARG A 232 -13.62 0.32 29.57
N ARG A 233 -14.36 1.36 29.12
CA ARG A 233 -15.08 2.28 30.01
C ARG A 233 -16.48 1.78 30.37
N ALA A 234 -17.16 1.05 29.50
CA ALA A 234 -18.45 0.45 29.79
C ALA A 234 -18.37 -0.56 30.95
N GLU A 235 -17.48 -1.55 30.85
CA GLU A 235 -17.26 -2.62 31.85
C GLU A 235 -16.86 -2.12 33.25
N ARG A 236 -16.40 -0.86 33.37
CA ARG A 236 -15.96 -0.25 34.62
C ARG A 236 -16.94 0.78 35.19
N GLY A 237 -17.94 1.21 34.41
CA GLY A 237 -19.08 1.98 34.92
C GLY A 237 -20.11 1.12 35.64
N ASP A 238 -20.40 -0.06 35.07
CA ASP A 238 -21.54 -0.91 35.48
C ASP A 238 -21.41 -1.54 36.87
N ARG A 239 -20.20 -1.54 37.47
CA ARG A 239 -19.96 -2.07 38.83
C ARG A 239 -20.21 -1.07 39.96
N ARG A 240 -20.90 0.05 39.72
CA ARG A 240 -21.24 1.05 40.75
C ARG A 240 -22.74 1.29 40.98
N LEU A 241 -23.62 0.49 40.38
CA LEU A 241 -25.07 0.54 40.61
C LEU A 241 -25.68 -0.75 41.18
N SER A 242 -24.83 -1.71 41.60
CA SER A 242 -25.24 -2.95 42.29
C SER A 242 -24.78 -2.96 43.75
N GLY A 243 -25.08 -1.88 44.49
CA GLY A 243 -24.99 -1.80 45.95
C GLY A 243 -26.40 -1.58 46.50
N GLY A 244 -27.02 -2.63 47.02
CA GLY A 244 -28.44 -2.64 47.35
C GLY A 244 -28.82 -1.77 48.56
N VAL A 245 -30.08 -1.35 48.57
CA VAL A 245 -30.73 -0.74 49.76
C VAL A 245 -30.87 -1.78 50.86
N ALA A 246 -30.55 -1.37 52.08
CA ALA A 246 -30.98 -1.95 53.36
C ALA A 246 -31.14 -0.79 54.36
#